data_AF-A0A9N8EAC2-F1
#
_entry.id   AF-A0A9N8EAC2-F1
#
_cell.length_a   1.000
_cell.length_b   1.000
_cell.length_c   1.000
_cell.angle_alpha   90.00
_cell.angle_beta   90.00
_cell.angle_gamma   90.00
#
_symmetry.space_group_name_H-M   'P 1'
#
loop_
_entity.id
_entity.type
_entity.pdbx_description
1 polymer ?
#
loop_
_entity_poly.entity_id
_entity_poly.type
_entity_poly.pdbx_seq_one_letter_code
_entity_poly.pdbx_strand_id
1 'polypeptide(L)'
;MKFFGCTLACLLVLNGACKVSAGGIRPALSVHDTSLYPQIFSVVTSRDVASTYGSSWDIQHAGSRRLREEDDNLVQLGVVVHNEIEAAHFEHLETSGVLSYEAVENEGNAQRLLQGINQELSCYRTVQETFDAVDELAAQYSDFVRVETIGESWRKQNGDGGFDIKIMVLSAPTSDPAVNKVDMMVVAGHHSRELPPPEAVMKWATLLLEGFGKDADLTWILERTNIHIVPIANPDGRQIVQENLDWMYRKNAHPFGCENGTALEGVDLNRQYPMMWGNDTGSSGDPCSTAFRGPAPLSEPESNAVFTYASQLFADDMKKGSIEEAEAKVDEACPEDATGIFIDVHSYGDFVYFPFGFEDRMAPNHRSLLTMSSKLAHPGNYSLWGPGQDGFLYFVSGDATDATYGINCVASFGFEIGSQFYADCFELESSIAPKLHESLLYAAKSAISPYTIPLGPDVLTISVDTTTASSAQLTVAVSDAALIVDHAKFDGNLSQAIAQVRVFVDEHPYDNDGVEGLLMDAQDGSFDEEDEVATYSLDTSELMVGRHVLYFQATDSEGYAGPVAAVFLDVDDYASSNVGSPLGVSKIGLGDDFAADGLAFVQASSSPSMNCGLLMVCATAIAGAIASLMV
;
A
#
# COMPACT_ATOMS: atom_id res chain seq x y z
N MET A 1 13.00 -50.23 -6.19
CA MET A 1 13.43 -50.24 -4.77
C MET A 1 13.16 -48.84 -4.24
N LYS A 2 12.00 -48.63 -3.59
CA LYS A 2 11.81 -48.51 -2.12
C LYS A 2 12.42 -47.20 -1.58
N PHE A 3 11.71 -46.24 -0.99
CA PHE A 3 10.46 -46.23 -0.22
C PHE A 3 9.70 -44.89 -0.36
N PHE A 4 8.37 -44.96 -0.44
CA PHE A 4 7.42 -43.87 -0.17
C PHE A 4 6.97 -43.97 1.31
N GLY A 5 6.70 -42.83 1.95
CA GLY A 5 6.09 -42.76 3.28
C GLY A 5 5.19 -41.54 3.41
N CYS A 6 3.92 -41.69 3.02
CA CYS A 6 2.83 -40.80 3.42
C CYS A 6 2.40 -41.13 4.86
N THR A 7 2.13 -40.10 5.67
CA THR A 7 1.25 -40.25 6.84
C THR A 7 0.20 -39.15 6.77
N LEU A 8 -1.02 -39.57 6.47
CA LEU A 8 -2.26 -38.80 6.54
C LEU A 8 -2.84 -39.01 7.95
N ALA A 9 -3.13 -37.95 8.69
CA ALA A 9 -3.87 -38.03 9.95
C ALA A 9 -5.15 -37.20 9.82
N CYS A 10 -6.29 -37.89 9.72
CA CYS A 10 -7.62 -37.33 9.91
C CYS A 10 -7.81 -36.90 11.37
N LEU A 11 -8.32 -35.69 11.61
CA LEU A 11 -8.94 -35.33 12.89
C LEU A 11 -10.44 -35.12 12.66
N LEU A 12 -11.25 -36.02 13.21
CA LEU A 12 -12.67 -35.82 13.48
C LEU A 12 -12.81 -34.96 14.75
N VAL A 13 -13.53 -33.85 14.67
CA VAL A 13 -13.98 -33.08 15.84
C VAL A 13 -15.43 -33.47 16.13
N LEU A 14 -15.68 -34.01 17.33
CA LEU A 14 -17.02 -34.21 17.90
C LEU A 14 -17.20 -33.26 19.09
N ASN A 15 -18.34 -32.55 19.06
CA ASN A 15 -18.87 -31.65 20.08
C ASN A 15 -19.00 -32.31 21.46
N GLY A 16 -18.71 -31.55 22.53
CA GLY A 16 -19.07 -31.94 23.89
C GLY A 16 -18.67 -30.92 24.96
N ALA A 17 -19.62 -30.05 25.34
CA ALA A 17 -19.50 -29.11 26.44
C ALA A 17 -19.49 -29.81 27.82
N CYS A 18 -18.66 -29.34 28.76
CA CYS A 18 -18.85 -29.61 30.19
C CYS A 18 -18.28 -28.48 31.07
N LYS A 19 -19.16 -27.83 31.85
CA LYS A 19 -18.87 -26.91 32.97
C LYS A 19 -18.57 -27.71 34.24
N VAL A 20 -17.53 -27.36 35.01
CA VAL A 20 -17.50 -27.47 36.50
C VAL A 20 -16.58 -26.39 37.12
N SER A 21 -16.95 -25.99 38.33
CA SER A 21 -16.68 -24.80 39.17
C SER A 21 -15.33 -24.68 39.91
N ALA A 22 -15.13 -23.45 40.40
CA ALA A 22 -14.08 -22.93 41.27
C ALA A 22 -13.86 -23.64 42.62
N GLY A 23 -12.62 -23.56 43.12
CA GLY A 23 -12.25 -23.87 44.51
C GLY A 23 -10.72 -23.87 44.68
N GLY A 24 -10.16 -22.78 45.23
CA GLY A 24 -8.73 -22.65 45.50
C GLY A 24 -8.27 -23.41 46.73
N ILE A 25 -7.01 -23.87 46.71
CA ILE A 25 -6.14 -24.19 47.86
C ILE A 25 -4.69 -24.11 47.35
N ARG A 26 -3.82 -23.43 48.10
CA ARG A 26 -2.36 -23.29 47.87
C ARG A 26 -1.61 -24.62 48.11
N PRO A 27 -0.51 -24.91 47.40
CA PRO A 27 0.49 -25.85 47.89
C PRO A 27 1.80 -25.14 48.29
N ALA A 28 2.30 -25.49 49.47
CA ALA A 28 3.71 -25.38 49.81
C ALA A 28 4.48 -26.50 49.08
N LEU A 29 5.54 -26.13 48.35
CA LEU A 29 6.44 -27.09 47.70
C LEU A 29 7.47 -27.62 48.71
N SER A 30 7.53 -28.94 48.89
CA SER A 30 8.74 -29.64 49.34
C SER A 30 9.26 -30.47 48.19
N VAL A 31 10.51 -30.21 47.79
CA VAL A 31 11.20 -30.89 46.69
C VAL A 31 11.65 -32.27 47.14
N HIS A 32 11.27 -33.32 46.40
CA HIS A 32 12.11 -34.51 46.24
C HIS A 32 11.75 -35.25 44.94
N ASP A 33 12.82 -35.52 44.20
CA ASP A 33 13.03 -36.61 43.25
C ASP A 33 12.70 -36.41 41.76
N THR A 34 13.67 -36.88 41.00
CA THR A 34 13.97 -36.66 39.59
C THR A 34 13.52 -37.84 38.73
N SER A 35 13.09 -37.53 37.50
CA SER A 35 13.25 -38.31 36.24
C SER A 35 11.96 -38.58 35.45
N LEU A 36 12.08 -38.34 34.12
CA LEU A 36 11.23 -38.74 32.98
C LEU A 36 10.21 -37.69 32.44
N TYR A 37 10.45 -37.28 31.17
CA TYR A 37 9.83 -36.28 30.26
C TYR A 37 8.28 -36.26 30.16
N PRO A 38 7.60 -35.23 29.56
CA PRO A 38 8.06 -34.09 28.74
C PRO A 38 7.62 -32.69 29.26
N GLN A 39 8.31 -31.62 28.85
CA GLN A 39 7.97 -30.25 29.27
C GLN A 39 6.67 -29.76 28.62
N ILE A 40 5.70 -29.48 29.48
CA ILE A 40 4.51 -28.67 29.23
C ILE A 40 4.97 -27.22 29.21
N PHE A 41 4.82 -26.51 28.08
CA PHE A 41 4.95 -25.06 28.05
C PHE A 41 3.72 -24.44 28.72
N SER A 42 3.90 -23.79 29.86
CA SER A 42 2.89 -22.88 30.41
C SER A 42 3.11 -21.50 29.79
N VAL A 43 2.12 -21.01 29.05
CA VAL A 43 2.06 -19.63 28.56
C VAL A 43 1.72 -18.73 29.75
N VAL A 44 2.61 -17.81 30.10
CA VAL A 44 2.32 -16.69 31.00
C VAL A 44 2.35 -15.43 30.14
N THR A 45 1.18 -14.88 29.85
CA THR A 45 1.02 -13.61 29.13
C THR A 45 1.34 -12.42 30.06
N SER A 46 1.86 -11.33 29.51
CA SER A 46 2.42 -10.13 30.18
C SER A 46 1.48 -9.32 31.08
N ARG A 47 0.32 -9.84 31.50
CA ARG A 47 -0.65 -9.13 32.35
C ARG A 47 -0.50 -9.38 33.86
N ASP A 48 0.42 -10.24 34.30
CA ASP A 48 0.56 -10.63 35.73
C ASP A 48 1.82 -10.11 36.45
N VAL A 49 2.64 -9.24 35.85
CA VAL A 49 3.87 -8.71 36.51
C VAL A 49 3.71 -7.25 36.98
N ALA A 50 2.57 -6.60 36.72
CA ALA A 50 2.28 -5.25 37.21
C ALA A 50 1.45 -5.25 38.50
N SER A 51 1.96 -5.82 39.60
CA SER A 51 1.30 -5.61 40.92
C SER A 51 2.13 -5.84 42.20
N THR A 52 3.47 -5.97 42.19
CA THR A 52 4.17 -6.33 43.45
C THR A 52 5.27 -5.40 43.99
N TYR A 53 5.82 -4.42 43.27
CA TYR A 53 6.78 -3.49 43.91
C TYR A 53 6.66 -2.05 43.40
N GLY A 54 6.22 -1.17 44.29
CA GLY A 54 6.19 0.27 44.09
C GLY A 54 7.49 0.98 44.47
N SER A 55 7.51 2.27 44.12
CA SER A 55 8.43 3.36 44.51
C SER A 55 9.78 3.49 43.78
N SER A 56 9.82 4.55 42.93
CA SER A 56 10.86 5.57 42.73
C SER A 56 12.34 5.16 42.68
N TRP A 57 13.06 5.45 41.58
CA TRP A 57 14.44 5.98 41.65
C TRP A 57 14.82 6.83 40.42
N ASP A 58 15.34 8.01 40.72
CA ASP A 58 16.21 8.88 39.92
C ASP A 58 17.44 8.12 39.41
N ILE A 59 17.89 8.37 38.17
CA ILE A 59 19.20 7.93 37.68
C ILE A 59 20.08 9.16 37.46
N GLN A 60 20.91 9.48 38.46
CA GLN A 60 22.14 10.25 38.28
C GLN A 60 23.35 9.30 38.26
N HIS A 61 24.20 9.47 37.25
CA HIS A 61 25.63 9.12 37.16
C HIS A 61 26.13 7.87 37.92
N ALA A 62 26.45 6.80 37.17
CA ALA A 62 27.42 5.81 37.63
C ALA A 62 28.30 5.31 36.47
N GLY A 63 29.61 5.49 36.66
CA GLY A 63 30.65 5.25 35.67
C GLY A 63 31.05 3.78 35.48
N SER A 64 31.96 3.63 34.51
CA SER A 64 32.56 2.39 34.02
C SER A 64 33.21 1.52 35.09
N ARG A 65 32.94 0.20 35.02
CA ARG A 65 33.79 -0.85 35.60
C ARG A 65 33.91 -2.03 34.64
N ARG A 66 35.14 -2.28 34.18
CA ARG A 66 35.56 -3.53 33.54
C ARG A 66 35.47 -4.69 34.52
N LEU A 67 34.87 -5.81 34.10
CA LEU A 67 35.00 -7.10 34.78
C LEU A 67 36.04 -7.96 34.04
N ARG A 68 36.87 -8.65 34.81
CA ARG A 68 37.94 -9.57 34.37
C ARG A 68 37.35 -10.95 34.06
N GLU A 69 37.90 -11.61 33.04
CA GLU A 69 37.80 -13.05 32.80
C GLU A 69 38.35 -13.84 33.99
N GLU A 70 37.60 -14.86 34.42
CA GLU A 70 38.14 -16.14 34.92
C GLU A 70 37.01 -17.20 34.97
N ASP A 71 37.31 -18.34 34.34
CA ASP A 71 36.79 -19.70 34.49
C ASP A 71 35.47 -20.18 33.81
N ASP A 72 35.70 -21.21 32.99
CA ASP A 72 34.81 -22.04 32.18
C ASP A 72 33.66 -22.72 32.94
N ASN A 73 32.43 -22.43 32.49
CA ASN A 73 31.33 -23.40 32.33
C ASN A 73 30.15 -22.72 31.61
N LEU A 74 30.24 -22.61 30.29
CA LEU A 74 29.13 -22.18 29.42
C LEU A 74 28.06 -23.29 29.37
N VAL A 75 27.06 -23.18 30.25
CA VAL A 75 25.74 -23.74 29.96
C VAL A 75 25.10 -22.81 28.94
N GLN A 76 25.02 -23.26 27.69
CA GLN A 76 24.35 -22.56 26.61
C GLN A 76 22.83 -22.60 26.87
N LEU A 77 22.34 -21.68 27.69
CA LEU A 77 20.92 -21.34 27.75
C LEU A 77 20.63 -20.46 26.52
N GLY A 78 20.24 -21.12 25.43
CA GLY A 78 19.60 -20.44 24.32
C GLY A 78 18.27 -19.88 24.81
N VAL A 79 18.26 -18.62 25.24
CA VAL A 79 17.01 -17.88 25.38
C VAL A 79 16.62 -17.48 23.96
N VAL A 80 15.68 -18.22 23.37
CA VAL A 80 14.92 -17.70 22.23
C VAL A 80 14.01 -16.64 22.82
N VAL A 81 14.42 -15.38 22.70
CA VAL A 81 13.54 -14.26 22.98
C VAL A 81 12.60 -14.17 21.78
N HIS A 82 11.39 -14.72 21.91
CA HIS A 82 10.28 -14.27 21.08
C HIS A 82 9.93 -12.87 21.56
N ASN A 83 10.53 -11.89 20.92
CA ASN A 83 10.15 -10.51 21.07
C ASN A 83 9.00 -10.26 20.09
N GLU A 84 7.77 -10.35 20.59
CA GLU A 84 6.72 -9.46 20.10
C GLU A 84 7.12 -8.05 20.57
N ILE A 85 7.97 -7.39 19.79
CA ILE A 85 8.23 -5.96 19.92
C ILE A 85 7.25 -5.29 18.97
N GLU A 86 6.30 -4.55 19.53
CA GLU A 86 5.49 -3.60 18.76
C GLU A 86 6.44 -2.67 17.97
N ALA A 87 6.22 -2.57 16.65
CA ALA A 87 7.06 -1.85 15.69
C ALA A 87 7.41 -0.40 16.13
N ALA A 88 6.60 0.18 17.00
CA ALA A 88 6.77 1.49 17.62
C ALA A 88 8.08 1.69 18.42
N HIS A 89 8.73 0.64 18.91
CA HIS A 89 9.87 0.78 19.81
C HIS A 89 11.24 0.88 19.11
N PHE A 90 11.31 0.61 17.79
CA PHE A 90 12.60 0.52 17.09
C PHE A 90 13.18 1.89 16.71
N GLU A 91 12.39 2.84 16.19
CA GLU A 91 12.93 4.16 15.78
C GLU A 91 13.26 5.08 16.96
N HIS A 92 12.56 4.95 18.10
CA HIS A 92 12.84 5.76 19.30
C HIS A 92 14.18 5.38 19.99
N LEU A 93 14.69 4.16 19.76
CA LEU A 93 15.98 3.70 20.28
C LEU A 93 17.17 4.15 19.42
N GLU A 94 16.96 4.43 18.12
CA GLU A 94 18.02 4.95 17.25
C GLU A 94 18.30 6.44 17.48
N THR A 95 17.27 7.23 17.76
CA THR A 95 17.39 8.67 18.05
C THR A 95 18.07 8.98 19.39
N SER A 96 18.17 8.01 20.30
CA SER A 96 18.78 8.18 21.63
C SER A 96 20.27 7.81 21.70
N GLY A 97 20.90 7.39 20.59
CA GLY A 97 22.36 7.24 20.50
C GLY A 97 22.98 6.13 21.36
N VAL A 98 22.20 5.12 21.77
CA VAL A 98 22.67 4.03 22.64
C VAL A 98 22.59 2.67 21.93
N LEU A 99 23.30 2.48 20.82
CA LEU A 99 23.73 1.13 20.39
C LEU A 99 25.05 1.22 19.61
N SER A 100 26.17 0.98 20.29
CA SER A 100 27.39 0.51 19.62
C SER A 100 27.25 -0.99 19.41
N TYR A 101 26.98 -1.43 18.18
CA TYR A 101 26.98 -2.86 17.86
C TYR A 101 28.42 -3.30 17.57
N GLU A 102 28.99 -4.11 18.46
CA GLU A 102 30.21 -4.87 18.13
C GLU A 102 29.82 -5.92 17.08
N ALA A 103 30.44 -5.83 15.91
CA ALA A 103 30.36 -6.82 14.85
C ALA A 103 30.94 -8.16 15.35
N VAL A 104 30.07 -9.02 15.89
CA VAL A 104 30.44 -10.40 16.22
C VAL A 104 30.26 -11.26 14.97
N GLU A 105 31.40 -11.60 14.38
CA GLU A 105 31.69 -12.72 13.49
C GLU A 105 30.49 -13.45 12.86
N ASN A 106 30.16 -13.14 11.61
CA ASN A 106 29.33 -14.04 10.79
C ASN A 106 29.54 -13.88 9.28
N GLU A 107 30.79 -13.76 8.83
CA GLU A 107 31.14 -13.83 7.39
C GLU A 107 30.68 -15.15 6.74
N GLY A 108 30.51 -16.23 7.53
CA GLY A 108 30.01 -17.52 7.06
C GLY A 108 28.49 -17.60 6.83
N ASN A 109 27.69 -16.70 7.42
CA ASN A 109 26.23 -16.68 7.26
C ASN A 109 25.78 -15.82 6.07
N ALA A 110 26.51 -14.74 5.75
CA ALA A 110 26.23 -13.90 4.59
C ALA A 110 26.34 -14.68 3.25
N GLN A 111 27.30 -15.61 3.13
CA GLN A 111 27.43 -16.46 1.94
C GLN A 111 26.39 -17.60 1.85
N ARG A 112 25.83 -18.06 2.97
CA ARG A 112 24.69 -19.00 2.95
C ARG A 112 23.38 -18.30 2.61
N LEU A 113 23.23 -17.06 3.06
CA LEU A 113 22.15 -16.17 2.67
C LEU A 113 22.16 -15.91 1.15
N LEU A 114 23.31 -15.66 0.52
CA LEU A 114 23.43 -15.45 -0.94
C LEU A 114 22.95 -16.61 -1.85
N GLN A 115 22.84 -17.86 -1.36
CA GLN A 115 22.31 -18.99 -2.14
C GLN A 115 20.88 -19.42 -1.73
N GLY A 116 20.36 -18.93 -0.60
CA GLY A 116 19.00 -19.19 -0.11
C GLY A 116 18.05 -17.99 -0.24
N ILE A 117 18.51 -16.77 0.09
CA ILE A 117 17.78 -15.49 -0.08
C ILE A 117 17.38 -15.27 -1.54
N ASN A 118 18.18 -15.75 -2.49
CA ASN A 118 18.00 -15.43 -3.91
C ASN A 118 16.74 -16.09 -4.54
N GLN A 119 15.99 -16.93 -3.81
CA GLN A 119 14.65 -17.35 -4.23
C GLN A 119 13.51 -16.70 -3.42
N GLU A 120 13.73 -16.37 -2.15
CA GLU A 120 12.69 -15.75 -1.30
C GLU A 120 12.51 -14.26 -1.58
N LEU A 121 13.51 -13.59 -2.17
CA LEU A 121 13.47 -12.18 -2.59
C LEU A 121 13.54 -12.00 -4.12
N SER A 122 13.37 -13.08 -4.91
CA SER A 122 13.53 -13.02 -6.38
C SER A 122 12.48 -12.17 -7.10
N CYS A 123 11.40 -11.79 -6.42
CA CYS A 123 10.38 -10.88 -6.92
C CYS A 123 10.83 -9.42 -6.93
N TYR A 124 11.86 -9.05 -6.16
CA TYR A 124 12.36 -7.69 -6.11
C TYR A 124 13.34 -7.44 -7.24
N ARG A 125 12.99 -6.52 -8.14
CA ARG A 125 13.88 -6.07 -9.21
C ARG A 125 15.08 -5.30 -8.65
N THR A 126 16.23 -5.48 -9.28
CA THR A 126 17.37 -4.57 -9.12
C THR A 126 17.03 -3.15 -9.58
N VAL A 127 17.80 -2.13 -9.19
CA VAL A 127 17.59 -0.75 -9.70
C VAL A 127 17.52 -0.72 -11.23
N GLN A 128 18.44 -1.43 -11.89
CA GLN A 128 18.48 -1.51 -13.34
C GLN A 128 17.23 -2.22 -13.89
N GLU A 129 16.87 -3.39 -13.35
CA GLU A 129 15.67 -4.13 -13.80
C GLU A 129 14.38 -3.34 -13.58
N THR A 130 14.28 -2.52 -12.53
CA THR A 130 13.13 -1.63 -12.32
C THR A 130 13.06 -0.56 -13.40
N PHE A 131 14.18 0.10 -13.72
CA PHE A 131 14.19 1.12 -14.77
C PHE A 131 14.06 0.55 -16.19
N ASP A 132 14.51 -0.67 -16.42
CA ASP A 132 14.26 -1.41 -17.66
C ASP A 132 12.77 -1.76 -17.75
N ALA A 133 12.14 -2.23 -16.66
CA ALA A 133 10.71 -2.53 -16.63
C ALA A 133 9.84 -1.28 -16.87
N VAL A 134 10.25 -0.11 -16.36
CA VAL A 134 9.59 1.19 -16.68
C VAL A 134 9.65 1.47 -18.18
N ASP A 135 10.81 1.30 -18.81
CA ASP A 135 10.96 1.53 -20.26
C ASP A 135 10.20 0.48 -21.08
N GLU A 136 10.13 -0.77 -20.61
CA GLU A 136 9.36 -1.85 -21.23
C GLU A 136 7.85 -1.56 -21.18
N LEU A 137 7.32 -1.11 -20.04
CA LEU A 137 5.92 -0.69 -19.93
C LEU A 137 5.62 0.48 -20.87
N ALA A 138 6.52 1.45 -20.97
CA ALA A 138 6.39 2.57 -21.91
C ALA A 138 6.38 2.11 -23.38
N ALA A 139 7.20 1.11 -23.72
CA ALA A 139 7.23 0.55 -25.07
C ALA A 139 5.98 -0.30 -25.37
N GLN A 140 5.50 -1.06 -24.40
CA GLN A 140 4.34 -1.95 -24.55
C GLN A 140 3.02 -1.19 -24.60
N TYR A 141 2.90 -0.12 -23.81
CA TYR A 141 1.69 0.69 -23.66
C TYR A 141 1.94 2.13 -24.11
N SER A 142 2.54 2.33 -25.29
CA SER A 142 3.04 3.63 -25.76
C SER A 142 2.00 4.75 -25.86
N ASP A 143 0.72 4.40 -26.00
CA ASP A 143 -0.38 5.37 -26.02
C ASP A 143 -0.85 5.80 -24.61
N PHE A 144 -0.44 5.05 -23.58
CA PHE A 144 -0.87 5.22 -22.18
C PHE A 144 0.27 5.63 -21.25
N VAL A 145 1.50 5.23 -21.57
CA VAL A 145 2.65 5.35 -20.67
C VAL A 145 3.70 6.27 -21.28
N ARG A 146 4.04 7.31 -20.53
CA ARG A 146 5.14 8.25 -20.79
C ARG A 146 6.20 8.09 -19.70
N VAL A 147 7.47 8.19 -20.08
CA VAL A 147 8.59 8.17 -19.12
C VAL A 147 9.38 9.45 -19.27
N GLU A 148 9.71 10.07 -18.13
CA GLU A 148 10.54 11.26 -18.06
C GLU A 148 11.66 11.05 -17.04
N THR A 149 12.82 11.64 -17.31
CA THR A 149 13.87 11.81 -16.31
C THR A 149 13.61 13.12 -15.57
N ILE A 150 13.36 13.04 -14.27
CA ILE A 150 13.08 14.22 -13.42
C ILE A 150 14.34 14.75 -12.72
N GLY A 151 15.41 13.96 -12.71
CA GLY A 151 16.70 14.35 -12.16
C GLY A 151 17.73 13.24 -12.28
N GLU A 152 18.92 13.50 -11.78
CA GLU A 152 20.01 12.54 -11.68
C GLU A 152 20.33 12.30 -10.20
N SER A 153 20.60 11.05 -9.83
CA SER A 153 21.12 10.71 -8.50
C SER A 153 22.49 11.33 -8.22
N TRP A 154 22.88 11.38 -6.95
CA TRP A 154 24.12 12.03 -6.53
C TRP A 154 25.36 11.45 -7.22
N ARG A 155 25.53 10.12 -7.28
CA ARG A 155 26.69 9.50 -7.94
C ARG A 155 26.72 9.88 -9.41
N LYS A 156 25.56 9.95 -10.07
CA LYS A 156 25.47 10.31 -11.48
C LYS A 156 25.89 11.75 -11.74
N GLN A 157 25.41 12.70 -10.93
CA GLN A 157 25.83 14.09 -11.05
C GLN A 157 27.33 14.30 -10.80
N ASN A 158 27.95 13.43 -9.99
CA ASN A 158 29.38 13.50 -9.66
C ASN A 158 30.28 12.63 -10.56
N GLY A 159 29.70 11.89 -11.51
CA GLY A 159 30.46 11.04 -12.45
C GLY A 159 30.96 9.72 -11.86
N ASP A 160 30.38 9.27 -10.74
CA ASP A 160 30.75 8.06 -9.99
C ASP A 160 29.85 6.85 -10.32
N GLY A 161 29.32 6.80 -11.53
CA GLY A 161 28.24 5.86 -11.89
C GLY A 161 26.88 6.39 -11.43
N GLY A 162 25.93 5.54 -11.09
CA GLY A 162 24.59 5.95 -10.64
C GLY A 162 23.54 6.04 -11.74
N PHE A 163 22.39 6.62 -11.41
CA PHE A 163 21.17 6.47 -12.22
C PHE A 163 20.44 7.80 -12.47
N ASP A 164 19.67 7.82 -13.57
CA ASP A 164 18.58 8.78 -13.74
C ASP A 164 17.45 8.45 -12.76
N ILE A 165 16.80 9.48 -12.24
CA ILE A 165 15.56 9.34 -11.48
C ILE A 165 14.43 9.46 -12.49
N LYS A 166 13.78 8.33 -12.77
CA LYS A 166 12.70 8.24 -13.73
C LYS A 166 11.34 8.39 -13.05
N ILE A 167 10.42 9.03 -13.75
CA ILE A 167 8.99 9.00 -13.44
C ILE A 167 8.24 8.38 -14.61
N MET A 168 7.32 7.47 -14.30
CA MET A 168 6.40 6.86 -15.25
C MET A 168 5.03 7.50 -15.09
N VAL A 169 4.44 7.99 -16.18
CA VAL A 169 3.13 8.63 -16.19
C VAL A 169 2.14 7.78 -16.96
N LEU A 170 1.12 7.28 -16.27
CA LEU A 170 0.02 6.48 -16.81
C LEU A 170 -1.17 7.41 -17.04
N SER A 171 -1.65 7.47 -18.27
CA SER A 171 -2.80 8.27 -18.65
C SER A 171 -3.43 7.72 -19.92
N ALA A 172 -4.69 7.31 -19.87
CA ALA A 172 -5.37 6.86 -21.08
C ALA A 172 -5.57 8.01 -22.06
N PRO A 173 -5.34 7.81 -23.37
CA PRO A 173 -5.66 8.85 -24.34
C PRO A 173 -7.18 9.05 -24.37
N THR A 174 -7.63 10.27 -24.06
CA THR A 174 -9.04 10.65 -24.24
C THR A 174 -9.15 11.65 -25.38
N SER A 175 -10.12 11.43 -26.27
CA SER A 175 -10.51 12.39 -27.30
C SER A 175 -11.67 13.29 -26.85
N ASP A 176 -12.23 13.03 -25.67
CA ASP A 176 -13.35 13.79 -25.14
C ASP A 176 -12.86 15.10 -24.53
N PRO A 177 -13.22 16.27 -25.09
CA PRO A 177 -12.82 17.55 -24.55
C PRO A 177 -13.49 17.90 -23.21
N ALA A 178 -14.52 17.16 -22.78
CA ALA A 178 -15.18 17.35 -21.49
C ALA A 178 -14.39 16.71 -20.33
N VAL A 179 -13.52 15.74 -20.63
CA VAL A 179 -12.74 15.05 -19.60
C VAL A 179 -11.62 15.96 -19.10
N ASN A 180 -11.80 16.50 -17.89
CA ASN A 180 -10.74 17.16 -17.16
C ASN A 180 -9.90 16.13 -16.40
N LYS A 181 -8.60 16.06 -16.69
CA LYS A 181 -7.70 15.15 -15.98
C LYS A 181 -7.04 15.85 -14.81
N VAL A 182 -6.95 15.15 -13.69
CA VAL A 182 -6.19 15.57 -12.51
C VAL A 182 -4.99 14.70 -12.29
N ASP A 183 -4.04 15.17 -11.50
CA ASP A 183 -2.78 14.49 -11.30
C ASP A 183 -2.71 13.81 -9.91
N MET A 184 -2.21 12.58 -9.89
CA MET A 184 -1.86 11.86 -8.67
C MET A 184 -0.39 11.45 -8.76
N MET A 185 0.40 11.80 -7.75
CA MET A 185 1.81 11.45 -7.68
C MET A 185 2.06 10.43 -6.57
N VAL A 186 2.73 9.33 -6.92
CA VAL A 186 3.15 8.27 -6.00
C VAL A 186 4.67 8.15 -6.06
N VAL A 187 5.31 8.24 -4.91
CA VAL A 187 6.76 8.09 -4.78
C VAL A 187 7.06 6.88 -3.91
N ALA A 188 8.07 6.10 -4.30
CA ALA A 188 8.56 4.99 -3.51
C ALA A 188 10.09 5.02 -3.43
N GLY A 189 10.61 4.42 -2.36
CA GLY A 189 12.03 4.14 -2.23
C GLY A 189 12.89 5.37 -1.96
N HIS A 190 12.43 6.33 -1.15
CA HIS A 190 13.32 7.32 -0.53
C HIS A 190 14.37 6.67 0.36
N HIS A 191 13.96 5.65 1.14
CA HIS A 191 14.90 4.88 1.93
C HIS A 191 15.31 3.59 1.21
N SER A 192 16.60 3.36 1.18
CA SER A 192 17.20 2.34 0.33
C SER A 192 16.93 0.90 0.78
N ARG A 193 16.81 0.62 2.08
CA ARG A 193 16.50 -0.72 2.63
C ARG A 193 15.05 -1.20 2.43
N GLU A 194 14.15 -0.32 2.01
CA GLU A 194 12.70 -0.60 1.97
C GLU A 194 12.31 -1.31 0.67
N LEU A 195 12.48 -2.63 0.60
CA LEU A 195 12.28 -3.38 -0.65
C LEU A 195 10.83 -3.44 -1.16
N PRO A 196 9.79 -3.62 -0.31
CA PRO A 196 8.40 -3.71 -0.74
C PRO A 196 7.86 -2.54 -1.58
N PRO A 197 8.06 -1.26 -1.20
CA PRO A 197 7.41 -0.14 -1.88
C PRO A 197 7.70 -0.04 -3.38
N PRO A 198 8.97 -0.06 -3.87
CA PRO A 198 9.24 0.03 -5.31
C PRO A 198 8.57 -1.07 -6.14
N GLU A 199 8.57 -2.31 -5.65
CA GLU A 199 7.97 -3.43 -6.37
C GLU A 199 6.43 -3.36 -6.33
N ALA A 200 5.86 -2.97 -5.18
CA ALA A 200 4.42 -2.82 -5.03
C ALA A 200 3.84 -1.75 -5.97
N VAL A 201 4.49 -0.59 -6.12
CA VAL A 201 4.01 0.46 -7.03
C VAL A 201 4.21 0.10 -8.51
N MET A 202 5.24 -0.68 -8.86
CA MET A 202 5.41 -1.22 -10.21
C MET A 202 4.30 -2.22 -10.56
N LYS A 203 3.92 -3.08 -9.62
CA LYS A 203 2.78 -4.01 -9.79
C LYS A 203 1.45 -3.28 -9.93
N TRP A 204 1.27 -2.18 -9.20
CA TRP A 204 0.08 -1.35 -9.33
C TRP A 204 -0.04 -0.73 -10.73
N ALA A 205 1.07 -0.23 -11.27
CA ALA A 205 1.11 0.28 -12.64
C ALA A 205 0.68 -0.79 -13.67
N THR A 206 1.17 -2.02 -13.52
CA THR A 206 0.75 -3.15 -14.36
C THR A 206 -0.74 -3.46 -14.19
N LEU A 207 -1.25 -3.48 -12.96
CA LEU A 207 -2.67 -3.73 -12.66
C LEU A 207 -3.59 -2.71 -13.36
N LEU A 208 -3.25 -1.42 -13.28
CA LEU A 208 -3.99 -0.35 -13.96
C LEU A 208 -4.04 -0.57 -15.48
N LEU A 209 -2.88 -0.84 -16.10
CA LEU A 209 -2.76 -1.00 -17.55
C LEU A 209 -3.43 -2.28 -18.08
N GLU A 210 -3.31 -3.39 -17.34
CA GLU A 210 -3.93 -4.66 -17.72
C GLU A 210 -5.44 -4.67 -17.47
N GLY A 211 -5.90 -3.89 -16.50
CA GLY A 211 -7.30 -3.72 -16.13
C GLY A 211 -8.09 -2.79 -17.05
N PHE A 212 -7.42 -1.90 -17.78
CA PHE A 212 -8.08 -0.99 -18.72
C PHE A 212 -8.95 -1.74 -19.75
N GLY A 213 -10.21 -1.34 -19.87
CA GLY A 213 -11.23 -1.97 -20.73
C GLY A 213 -11.81 -3.28 -20.20
N LYS A 214 -11.33 -3.79 -19.05
CA LYS A 214 -11.82 -5.02 -18.39
C LYS A 214 -12.49 -4.75 -17.06
N ASP A 215 -11.93 -3.80 -16.30
CA ASP A 215 -12.49 -3.29 -15.07
C ASP A 215 -12.94 -1.84 -15.28
N ALA A 216 -14.18 -1.54 -14.95
CA ALA A 216 -14.76 -0.23 -15.22
C ALA A 216 -14.13 0.87 -14.35
N ASP A 217 -13.77 0.56 -13.09
CA ASP A 217 -13.09 1.51 -12.22
C ASP A 217 -11.69 1.83 -12.71
N LEU A 218 -10.89 0.80 -13.01
CA LEU A 218 -9.54 0.98 -13.55
C LEU A 218 -9.54 1.76 -14.88
N THR A 219 -10.58 1.54 -15.69
CA THR A 219 -10.76 2.23 -16.97
C THR A 219 -11.02 3.72 -16.76
N TRP A 220 -12.05 4.11 -16.00
CA TRP A 220 -12.39 5.52 -15.87
C TRP A 220 -11.34 6.31 -15.08
N ILE A 221 -10.66 5.65 -14.12
CA ILE A 221 -9.53 6.25 -13.39
C ILE A 221 -8.44 6.65 -14.38
N LEU A 222 -7.97 5.77 -15.27
CA LEU A 222 -6.94 6.14 -16.25
C LEU A 222 -7.42 7.18 -17.28
N GLU A 223 -8.72 7.26 -17.54
CA GLU A 223 -9.30 8.29 -18.39
C GLU A 223 -9.28 9.68 -17.73
N ARG A 224 -9.42 9.78 -16.40
CA ARG A 224 -9.59 11.04 -15.65
C ARG A 224 -8.45 11.40 -14.70
N THR A 225 -7.49 10.51 -14.49
CA THR A 225 -6.36 10.74 -13.59
C THR A 225 -5.06 10.43 -14.33
N ASN A 226 -4.14 11.39 -14.37
CA ASN A 226 -2.76 11.12 -14.72
C ASN A 226 -2.08 10.59 -13.47
N ILE A 227 -1.54 9.38 -13.54
CA ILE A 227 -0.88 8.73 -12.41
C ILE A 227 0.62 8.76 -12.64
N HIS A 228 1.33 9.50 -11.80
CA HIS A 228 2.75 9.77 -11.87
C HIS A 228 3.49 8.94 -10.82
N ILE A 229 4.29 7.96 -11.24
CA ILE A 229 4.95 7.02 -10.34
C ILE A 229 6.46 7.20 -10.42
N VAL A 230 7.09 7.56 -9.30
CA VAL A 230 8.54 7.47 -9.11
C VAL A 230 8.82 6.16 -8.38
N PRO A 231 9.23 5.07 -9.08
CA PRO A 231 9.35 3.76 -8.45
C PRO A 231 10.54 3.68 -7.48
N ILE A 232 11.61 4.43 -7.72
CA ILE A 232 12.80 4.49 -6.86
C ILE A 232 13.32 5.91 -6.82
N ALA A 233 13.07 6.63 -5.73
CA ALA A 233 13.61 7.97 -5.49
C ALA A 233 15.11 7.95 -5.13
N ASN A 234 15.60 6.87 -4.49
CA ASN A 234 16.99 6.72 -4.04
C ASN A 234 17.72 5.54 -4.72
N PRO A 235 18.01 5.63 -6.03
CA PRO A 235 18.57 4.50 -6.76
C PRO A 235 20.01 4.17 -6.33
N ASP A 236 20.83 5.17 -5.97
CA ASP A 236 22.20 4.92 -5.52
C ASP A 236 22.24 4.19 -4.17
N GLY A 237 21.42 4.62 -3.20
CA GLY A 237 21.28 3.93 -1.93
C GLY A 237 20.75 2.52 -2.11
N ARG A 238 19.74 2.33 -2.97
CA ARG A 238 19.19 0.99 -3.27
C ARG A 238 20.25 0.07 -3.88
N GLN A 239 21.12 0.59 -4.75
CA GLN A 239 22.22 -0.19 -5.31
C GLN A 239 23.17 -0.69 -4.21
N ILE A 240 23.51 0.14 -3.21
CA ILE A 240 24.37 -0.26 -2.07
C ILE A 240 23.76 -1.45 -1.30
N VAL A 241 22.43 -1.42 -1.07
CA VAL A 241 21.69 -2.50 -0.43
C VAL A 241 21.74 -3.78 -1.27
N GLN A 242 21.47 -3.68 -2.57
CA GLN A 242 21.40 -4.82 -3.49
C GLN A 242 22.74 -5.48 -3.77
N GLU A 243 23.83 -4.70 -3.77
CA GLU A 243 25.19 -5.21 -3.85
C GLU A 243 25.67 -5.82 -2.51
N ASN A 244 24.80 -5.81 -1.48
CA ASN A 244 25.04 -6.35 -0.14
C ASN A 244 26.30 -5.74 0.51
N LEU A 245 26.56 -4.47 0.22
CA LEU A 245 27.62 -3.69 0.86
C LEU A 245 27.19 -3.30 2.28
N ASP A 246 25.91 -2.91 2.42
CA ASP A 246 25.21 -2.74 3.68
C ASP A 246 23.70 -2.94 3.46
N TRP A 247 23.16 -4.04 4.00
CA TRP A 247 21.76 -4.40 3.85
C TRP A 247 20.82 -3.55 4.72
N MET A 248 21.32 -2.79 5.71
CA MET A 248 20.49 -1.87 6.50
C MET A 248 20.65 -0.41 6.09
N TYR A 249 21.31 -0.17 4.95
CA TYR A 249 21.53 1.17 4.42
C TYR A 249 20.19 1.87 4.15
N ARG A 250 20.06 3.11 4.65
CA ARG A 250 18.83 3.91 4.57
C ARG A 250 18.95 5.11 3.64
N LYS A 251 20.07 5.83 3.76
CA LYS A 251 20.28 7.17 3.19
C LYS A 251 20.62 7.12 1.70
N ASN A 252 20.85 8.27 1.06
CA ASN A 252 21.43 8.34 -0.29
C ASN A 252 22.94 8.05 -0.27
N ALA A 253 23.63 8.19 -1.40
CA ALA A 253 25.06 7.88 -1.52
C ALA A 253 26.00 9.10 -1.43
N HIS A 254 25.54 10.25 -0.90
CA HIS A 254 26.38 11.45 -0.77
C HIS A 254 27.32 11.38 0.45
N PRO A 255 28.64 11.29 0.26
CA PRO A 255 29.59 11.21 1.37
C PRO A 255 29.73 12.54 2.12
N PHE A 256 29.26 12.62 3.38
CA PHE A 256 29.41 13.79 4.26
C PHE A 256 30.47 13.63 5.36
N GLY A 257 31.25 12.54 5.34
CA GLY A 257 32.36 12.32 6.27
C GLY A 257 31.92 12.08 7.71
N CYS A 258 31.50 10.85 8.03
CA CYS A 258 31.29 10.41 9.40
C CYS A 258 32.61 9.88 10.00
N GLU A 259 33.21 10.63 10.92
CA GLU A 259 34.55 10.32 11.48
C GLU A 259 34.61 9.07 12.38
N ASN A 260 33.47 8.46 12.73
CA ASN A 260 33.39 7.30 13.64
C ASN A 260 33.61 5.94 12.97
N GLY A 261 33.96 5.88 11.67
CA GLY A 261 34.34 4.64 10.99
C GLY A 261 33.20 3.63 10.77
N THR A 262 31.96 4.01 11.08
CA THR A 262 30.75 3.29 10.63
C THR A 262 30.42 3.74 9.21
N ALA A 263 30.28 2.79 8.29
CA ALA A 263 30.10 2.99 6.84
C ALA A 263 28.77 3.66 6.41
N LEU A 264 28.10 4.39 7.30
CA LEU A 264 26.77 4.98 7.10
C LEU A 264 26.85 6.45 6.67
N GLU A 265 27.54 6.71 5.56
CA GLU A 265 27.51 8.02 4.91
C GLU A 265 26.15 8.28 4.22
N GLY A 266 25.92 9.46 3.64
CA GLY A 266 24.65 9.82 3.03
C GLY A 266 23.77 10.77 3.84
N VAL A 267 22.71 11.24 3.19
CA VAL A 267 21.64 12.09 3.75
C VAL A 267 20.32 11.34 3.71
N ASP A 268 19.50 11.51 4.75
CA ASP A 268 18.13 11.03 4.78
C ASP A 268 17.28 11.90 3.83
N LEU A 269 16.87 11.31 2.70
CA LEU A 269 16.11 12.01 1.67
C LEU A 269 14.71 12.43 2.15
N ASN A 270 14.14 11.75 3.14
CA ASN A 270 12.86 12.12 3.73
C ASN A 270 13.02 13.06 4.94
N ARG A 271 14.17 13.74 5.04
CA ARG A 271 14.44 14.89 5.94
C ARG A 271 14.96 16.12 5.17
N GLN A 272 14.90 16.08 3.84
CA GLN A 272 15.46 17.08 2.93
C GLN A 272 14.44 18.09 2.40
N TYR A 273 13.15 17.85 2.62
CA TYR A 273 12.09 18.70 2.08
C TYR A 273 12.00 20.02 2.85
N PRO A 274 11.58 21.11 2.18
CA PRO A 274 11.78 22.46 2.71
C PRO A 274 10.87 22.85 3.87
N MET A 275 9.71 22.22 4.04
CA MET A 275 8.78 22.57 5.12
C MET A 275 9.34 22.17 6.49
N MET A 276 9.54 23.17 7.36
CA MET A 276 10.10 23.01 8.70
C MET A 276 11.49 22.36 8.72
N TRP A 277 12.23 22.48 7.62
CA TRP A 277 13.60 21.97 7.52
C TRP A 277 14.50 22.68 8.54
N GLY A 278 15.36 21.90 9.21
CA GLY A 278 16.27 22.43 10.22
C GLY A 278 15.70 22.43 11.63
N ASN A 279 14.44 22.03 11.82
CA ASN A 279 13.92 21.68 13.13
C ASN A 279 14.65 20.41 13.63
N ASP A 280 15.27 20.47 14.81
CA ASP A 280 15.96 19.33 15.41
C ASP A 280 14.99 18.25 15.94
N THR A 281 13.68 18.52 15.90
CA THR A 281 12.64 17.57 16.23
C THR A 281 12.41 16.66 15.02
N GLY A 282 12.78 15.39 15.13
CA GLY A 282 12.56 14.40 14.07
C GLY A 282 13.61 14.35 12.96
N SER A 283 14.66 15.17 13.04
CA SER A 283 15.79 15.15 12.10
C SER A 283 17.10 15.50 12.82
N SER A 284 18.26 15.24 12.22
CA SER A 284 19.56 15.53 12.82
C SER A 284 20.48 16.36 11.92
N GLY A 285 21.28 17.24 12.52
CA GLY A 285 22.39 17.92 11.86
C GLY A 285 23.73 17.15 11.94
N ASP A 286 23.77 15.99 12.61
CA ASP A 286 24.95 15.13 12.68
C ASP A 286 25.06 14.23 11.43
N PRO A 287 26.13 14.35 10.61
CA PRO A 287 26.35 13.50 9.44
C PRO A 287 26.36 11.99 9.71
N CYS A 288 26.66 11.58 10.94
CA CYS A 288 26.64 10.17 11.37
C CYS A 288 25.24 9.65 11.70
N SER A 289 24.23 10.51 11.80
CA SER A 289 22.85 10.10 12.10
C SER A 289 22.19 9.41 10.90
N THR A 290 21.31 8.45 11.19
CA THR A 290 20.41 7.84 10.20
C THR A 290 19.35 8.81 9.70
N ALA A 291 19.04 9.85 10.48
CA ALA A 291 18.12 10.94 10.15
C ALA A 291 18.87 12.25 9.81
N PHE A 292 20.10 12.16 9.30
CA PHE A 292 20.88 13.33 8.90
C PHE A 292 20.17 14.09 7.80
N ARG A 293 19.76 15.34 8.08
CA ARG A 293 18.94 16.18 7.18
C ARG A 293 19.71 16.82 6.04
N GLY A 294 21.03 16.64 5.98
CA GLY A 294 21.91 17.34 5.04
C GLY A 294 22.21 18.80 5.41
N PRO A 295 22.98 19.52 4.58
CA PRO A 295 23.47 20.86 4.87
C PRO A 295 22.47 22.00 4.60
N ALA A 296 21.46 21.78 3.77
CA ALA A 296 20.42 22.73 3.38
C ALA A 296 19.17 21.98 2.89
N PRO A 297 17.96 22.56 2.90
CA PRO A 297 16.80 21.92 2.29
C PRO A 297 17.04 21.71 0.79
N LEU A 298 16.65 20.55 0.26
CA LEU A 298 16.80 20.17 -1.15
C LEU A 298 18.24 20.30 -1.67
N SER A 299 19.23 20.11 -0.79
CA SER A 299 20.64 20.01 -1.18
C SER A 299 20.95 18.69 -1.88
N GLU A 300 20.17 17.65 -1.60
CA GLU A 300 20.32 16.37 -2.28
C GLU A 300 19.55 16.37 -3.61
N PRO A 301 20.20 15.95 -4.71
CA PRO A 301 19.59 16.01 -6.02
C PRO A 301 18.36 15.12 -6.16
N GLU A 302 18.29 14.03 -5.40
CA GLU A 302 17.14 13.12 -5.39
C GLU A 302 15.87 13.80 -4.87
N SER A 303 15.92 14.34 -3.64
CA SER A 303 14.77 15.03 -3.04
C SER A 303 14.40 16.29 -3.82
N ASN A 304 15.40 17.01 -4.36
CA ASN A 304 15.15 18.17 -5.20
C ASN A 304 14.39 17.81 -6.49
N ALA A 305 14.74 16.70 -7.14
CA ALA A 305 14.04 16.23 -8.34
C ALA A 305 12.57 15.91 -8.05
N VAL A 306 12.29 15.16 -6.98
CA VAL A 306 10.93 14.78 -6.58
C VAL A 306 10.11 16.02 -6.21
N PHE A 307 10.63 16.89 -5.35
CA PHE A 307 9.90 18.09 -4.90
C PHE A 307 9.67 19.10 -6.03
N THR A 308 10.66 19.29 -6.90
CA THR A 308 10.52 20.19 -8.06
C THR A 308 9.45 19.69 -9.02
N TYR A 309 9.42 18.38 -9.28
CA TYR A 309 8.39 17.79 -10.13
C TYR A 309 6.99 17.96 -9.52
N ALA A 310 6.81 17.62 -8.24
CA ALA A 310 5.54 17.81 -7.55
C ALA A 310 5.09 19.28 -7.55
N SER A 311 6.02 20.22 -7.40
CA SER A 311 5.72 21.67 -7.45
C SER A 311 5.34 22.17 -8.82
N GLN A 312 5.85 21.55 -9.89
CA GLN A 312 5.40 21.85 -11.24
C GLN A 312 4.03 21.26 -11.54
N LEU A 313 3.77 20.05 -11.04
CA LEU A 313 2.52 19.33 -11.23
C LEU A 313 1.34 20.06 -10.57
N PHE A 314 1.53 20.51 -9.33
CA PHE A 314 0.47 21.10 -8.50
C PHE A 314 0.57 22.63 -8.38
N ALA A 315 1.10 23.29 -9.42
CA ALA A 315 1.47 24.70 -9.37
C ALA A 315 0.29 25.66 -9.12
N ASP A 316 -0.92 25.30 -9.55
CA ASP A 316 -2.10 26.16 -9.48
C ASP A 316 -2.62 26.33 -8.05
N ASP A 317 -2.47 25.30 -7.21
CA ASP A 317 -2.99 25.26 -5.83
C ASP A 317 -1.97 25.75 -4.79
N MET A 318 -0.68 25.90 -5.16
CA MET A 318 0.40 26.20 -4.22
C MET A 318 0.22 27.50 -3.41
N LYS A 319 0.72 27.48 -2.17
CA LYS A 319 0.91 28.69 -1.36
C LYS A 319 1.98 29.56 -2.01
N LYS A 320 1.54 30.65 -2.65
CA LYS A 320 2.42 31.60 -3.33
C LYS A 320 3.37 32.29 -2.34
N GLY A 321 4.65 32.32 -2.68
CA GLY A 321 5.70 33.00 -1.92
C GLY A 321 7.02 32.24 -1.88
N SER A 322 7.94 32.68 -1.02
CA SER A 322 9.10 31.89 -0.59
C SER A 322 8.67 30.75 0.34
N ILE A 323 9.60 29.82 0.64
CA ILE A 323 9.38 28.75 1.63
C ILE A 323 9.02 29.36 3.01
N GLU A 324 9.73 30.40 3.43
CA GLU A 324 9.45 31.11 4.70
C GLU A 324 8.04 31.71 4.73
N GLU A 325 7.55 32.21 3.58
CA GLU A 325 6.19 32.72 3.45
C GLU A 325 5.15 31.59 3.46
N ALA A 326 5.47 30.40 2.94
CA ALA A 326 4.61 29.23 3.01
C ALA A 326 4.52 28.68 4.45
N GLU A 327 5.65 28.60 5.16
CA GLU A 327 5.70 28.24 6.59
C GLU A 327 4.89 29.22 7.46
N ALA A 328 4.97 30.52 7.17
CA ALA A 328 4.17 31.53 7.88
C ALA A 328 2.65 31.37 7.65
N LYS A 329 2.24 30.68 6.59
CA LYS A 329 0.85 30.38 6.23
C LYS A 329 0.45 28.94 6.56
N VAL A 330 1.23 28.23 7.36
CA VAL A 330 0.97 26.81 7.65
C VAL A 330 -0.40 26.57 8.30
N ASP A 331 -0.95 27.59 9.01
CA ASP A 331 -2.28 27.56 9.62
C ASP A 331 -3.42 27.98 8.67
N GLU A 332 -3.10 28.37 7.43
CA GLU A 332 -4.11 28.64 6.38
C GLU A 332 -4.49 27.33 5.67
N ALA A 333 -5.80 27.09 5.58
CA ALA A 333 -6.33 25.95 4.84
C ALA A 333 -6.06 26.04 3.35
N CYS A 334 -5.79 24.87 2.77
CA CYS A 334 -5.75 24.68 1.33
C CYS A 334 -7.17 24.87 0.77
N PRO A 335 -7.32 25.38 -0.47
CA PRO A 335 -8.61 25.50 -1.11
C PRO A 335 -9.35 24.15 -1.12
N GLU A 336 -10.66 24.15 -0.84
CA GLU A 336 -11.46 22.91 -0.86
C GLU A 336 -11.58 22.31 -2.27
N ASP A 337 -11.45 23.15 -3.31
CA ASP A 337 -11.45 22.79 -4.73
C ASP A 337 -10.04 22.47 -5.27
N ALA A 338 -9.00 22.51 -4.43
CA ALA A 338 -7.66 22.08 -4.82
C ALA A 338 -7.71 20.61 -5.24
N THR A 339 -6.97 20.28 -6.30
CA THR A 339 -7.01 18.97 -6.93
C THR A 339 -5.69 18.22 -6.74
N GLY A 340 -5.75 16.91 -6.94
CA GLY A 340 -4.61 16.03 -6.95
C GLY A 340 -4.16 15.54 -5.57
N ILE A 341 -3.39 14.46 -5.60
CA ILE A 341 -2.95 13.75 -4.40
C ILE A 341 -1.46 13.44 -4.52
N PHE A 342 -0.74 13.53 -3.40
CA PHE A 342 0.62 13.04 -3.26
C PHE A 342 0.67 11.87 -2.26
N ILE A 343 1.34 10.78 -2.64
CA ILE A 343 1.54 9.61 -1.77
C ILE A 343 3.01 9.25 -1.71
N ASP A 344 3.54 9.13 -0.50
CA ASP A 344 4.89 8.66 -0.21
C ASP A 344 4.84 7.24 0.39
N VAL A 345 5.37 6.24 -0.32
CA VAL A 345 5.27 4.83 0.08
C VAL A 345 6.60 4.35 0.66
N HIS A 346 6.55 4.01 1.93
CA HIS A 346 7.60 3.47 2.77
C HIS A 346 7.27 2.07 3.28
N SER A 347 8.23 1.45 3.95
CA SER A 347 8.03 0.28 4.80
C SER A 347 8.96 0.41 6.01
N TYR A 348 8.62 0.00 7.22
CA TYR A 348 7.47 -0.81 7.60
C TYR A 348 6.82 -0.26 8.87
N GLY A 349 5.59 -0.71 9.15
CA GLY A 349 4.88 -0.33 10.37
C GLY A 349 3.37 -0.53 10.32
N ASP A 350 2.82 -0.84 9.15
CA ASP A 350 1.39 -0.88 8.88
C ASP A 350 0.69 0.43 9.27
N PHE A 351 1.22 1.57 8.78
CA PHE A 351 0.64 2.89 9.01
C PHE A 351 0.18 3.58 7.73
N VAL A 352 -0.89 4.37 7.84
CA VAL A 352 -1.14 5.51 6.96
C VAL A 352 -0.84 6.77 7.76
N TYR A 353 0.03 7.61 7.24
CA TYR A 353 0.36 8.89 7.84
C TYR A 353 -0.09 10.10 7.02
N PHE A 354 -0.36 11.19 7.73
CA PHE A 354 -0.82 12.45 7.16
C PHE A 354 -0.24 13.66 7.91
N PRO A 355 -0.15 14.82 7.26
CA PRO A 355 0.43 16.03 7.86
C PRO A 355 -0.30 16.53 9.11
N PHE A 356 0.39 17.16 10.06
CA PHE A 356 1.84 17.42 10.06
C PHE A 356 2.66 16.38 10.84
N GLY A 357 3.81 16.01 10.30
CA GLY A 357 4.80 15.18 10.96
C GLY A 357 5.68 15.93 11.97
N PHE A 358 5.90 17.23 11.79
CA PHE A 358 6.86 17.99 12.61
C PHE A 358 6.39 18.38 14.01
N GLU A 359 5.08 18.31 14.27
CA GLU A 359 4.45 18.67 15.54
C GLU A 359 3.09 17.98 15.67
N ASP A 360 2.64 17.70 16.90
CA ASP A 360 1.28 17.20 17.19
C ASP A 360 0.26 18.34 17.08
N ARG A 361 0.13 18.84 15.85
CA ARG A 361 -0.74 19.94 15.48
C ARG A 361 -1.53 19.57 14.24
N MET A 362 -2.85 19.52 14.41
CA MET A 362 -3.79 19.25 13.32
C MET A 362 -3.65 20.30 12.20
N ALA A 363 -3.53 19.83 10.97
CA ALA A 363 -3.56 20.67 9.79
C ALA A 363 -4.91 21.42 9.64
N PRO A 364 -4.98 22.58 8.99
CA PRO A 364 -6.24 23.30 8.82
C PRO A 364 -7.34 22.50 8.10
N ASN A 365 -6.99 21.62 7.15
CA ASN A 365 -7.91 20.70 6.47
C ASN A 365 -8.09 19.35 7.21
N HIS A 366 -7.87 19.31 8.53
CA HIS A 366 -7.75 18.06 9.30
C HIS A 366 -8.94 17.10 9.13
N ARG A 367 -10.20 17.57 9.12
CA ARG A 367 -11.36 16.69 8.92
C ARG A 367 -11.21 15.87 7.65
N SER A 368 -10.96 16.53 6.52
CA SER A 368 -10.78 15.86 5.23
C SER A 368 -9.57 14.94 5.20
N LEU A 369 -8.43 15.38 5.73
CA LEU A 369 -7.21 14.56 5.77
C LEU A 369 -7.38 13.32 6.66
N LEU A 370 -8.05 13.45 7.80
CA LEU A 370 -8.32 12.34 8.72
C LEU A 370 -9.33 11.36 8.13
N THR A 371 -10.43 11.84 7.53
CA THR A 371 -11.41 10.97 6.86
C THR A 371 -10.74 10.22 5.72
N MET A 372 -10.00 10.93 4.86
CA MET A 372 -9.24 10.31 3.77
C MET A 372 -8.27 9.25 4.29
N SER A 373 -7.46 9.58 5.30
CA SER A 373 -6.50 8.64 5.88
C SER A 373 -7.18 7.39 6.45
N SER A 374 -8.36 7.55 7.05
CA SER A 374 -9.16 6.43 7.55
C SER A 374 -9.56 5.47 6.42
N LYS A 375 -10.08 6.04 5.32
CA LYS A 375 -10.51 5.25 4.15
C LYS A 375 -9.32 4.62 3.41
N LEU A 376 -8.19 5.30 3.36
CA LEU A 376 -6.92 4.74 2.85
C LEU A 376 -6.37 3.62 3.75
N ALA A 377 -6.59 3.70 5.05
CA ALA A 377 -6.11 2.74 6.02
C ALA A 377 -6.91 1.43 6.04
N HIS A 378 -8.21 1.50 5.72
CA HIS A 378 -9.14 0.39 5.82
C HIS A 378 -8.70 -0.89 5.07
N PRO A 379 -8.31 -0.86 3.78
CA PRO A 379 -7.97 -2.08 3.03
C PRO A 379 -6.85 -2.90 3.66
N GLY A 380 -5.85 -2.22 4.23
CA GLY A 380 -4.72 -2.87 4.87
C GLY A 380 -4.89 -3.17 6.35
N ASN A 381 -5.97 -2.71 6.97
CA ASN A 381 -6.08 -2.57 8.42
C ASN A 381 -4.88 -1.81 9.01
N TYR A 382 -4.48 -0.74 8.31
CA TYR A 382 -3.39 0.12 8.74
C TYR A 382 -3.82 0.95 9.97
N SER A 383 -2.88 1.23 10.85
CA SER A 383 -3.07 2.20 11.92
C SER A 383 -2.87 3.62 11.39
N LEU A 384 -3.53 4.59 11.99
CA LEU A 384 -3.32 6.00 11.65
C LEU A 384 -2.14 6.58 12.44
N TRP A 385 -1.25 7.27 11.74
CA TRP A 385 -0.15 8.03 12.33
C TRP A 385 -0.24 9.50 11.91
N GLY A 386 -0.17 10.42 12.86
CA GLY A 386 -0.30 11.84 12.58
C GLY A 386 -0.99 12.59 13.71
N PRO A 387 -1.15 13.92 13.58
CA PRO A 387 -1.64 14.73 14.68
C PRO A 387 -2.98 14.25 15.25
N GLY A 388 -3.05 14.21 16.58
CA GLY A 388 -4.24 13.75 17.30
C GLY A 388 -4.41 12.22 17.35
N GLN A 389 -3.53 11.41 16.76
CA GLN A 389 -3.63 9.96 16.86
C GLN A 389 -2.81 9.41 18.03
N ASP A 390 -3.27 8.31 18.62
CA ASP A 390 -2.51 7.60 19.65
C ASP A 390 -1.25 6.94 19.08
N GLY A 391 -1.28 6.64 17.77
CA GLY A 391 -0.14 6.12 17.01
C GLY A 391 0.89 7.17 16.61
N PHE A 392 0.77 8.44 17.00
CA PHE A 392 1.76 9.47 16.64
C PHE A 392 2.99 9.40 17.57
N LEU A 393 3.89 8.47 17.25
CA LEU A 393 4.94 8.01 18.16
C LEU A 393 6.19 8.90 18.19
N TYR A 394 6.46 9.63 17.11
CA TYR A 394 7.62 10.49 16.97
C TYR A 394 7.33 11.60 15.96
N PHE A 395 8.11 12.67 16.04
CA PHE A 395 8.03 13.76 15.07
C PHE A 395 9.02 13.52 13.93
N VAL A 396 8.73 14.09 12.76
CA VAL A 396 9.60 14.15 11.59
C VAL A 396 9.61 15.56 11.04
N SER A 397 10.74 16.07 10.58
CA SER A 397 10.79 17.40 9.97
C SER A 397 11.51 17.33 8.63
N GLY A 398 11.02 18.11 7.67
CA GLY A 398 11.51 18.08 6.29
C GLY A 398 11.19 16.80 5.55
N ASP A 399 10.04 16.17 5.84
CA ASP A 399 9.53 15.05 5.05
C ASP A 399 8.71 15.51 3.84
N ALA A 400 8.50 14.61 2.88
CA ALA A 400 7.83 14.89 1.63
C ALA A 400 6.35 15.27 1.81
N THR A 401 5.65 14.67 2.78
CA THR A 401 4.21 14.86 2.95
C THR A 401 3.89 16.23 3.54
N ASP A 402 4.64 16.67 4.55
CA ASP A 402 4.49 18.01 5.13
C ASP A 402 4.78 19.11 4.11
N ALA A 403 5.80 18.93 3.26
CA ALA A 403 6.14 19.92 2.25
C ALA A 403 5.12 19.99 1.12
N THR A 404 4.65 18.85 0.61
CA THR A 404 3.66 18.85 -0.47
C THR A 404 2.29 19.37 -0.01
N TYR A 405 1.84 19.04 1.20
CA TYR A 405 0.65 19.68 1.76
C TYR A 405 0.88 21.16 2.06
N GLY A 406 1.91 21.45 2.87
CA GLY A 406 2.11 22.75 3.46
C GLY A 406 2.55 23.84 2.47
N ILE A 407 3.16 23.47 1.34
CA ILE A 407 3.60 24.40 0.29
C ILE A 407 2.74 24.27 -0.96
N ASN A 408 2.40 23.04 -1.38
CA ASN A 408 1.73 22.83 -2.67
C ASN A 408 0.21 22.76 -2.54
N CYS A 409 -0.35 22.79 -1.32
CA CYS A 409 -1.77 22.63 -1.03
C CYS A 409 -2.39 21.30 -1.47
N VAL A 410 -1.56 20.28 -1.69
CA VAL A 410 -1.98 18.97 -2.17
C VAL A 410 -2.41 18.09 -1.00
N ALA A 411 -3.49 17.34 -1.13
CA ALA A 411 -3.84 16.32 -0.15
C ALA A 411 -2.74 15.24 -0.15
N SER A 412 -1.97 15.17 0.93
CA SER A 412 -0.73 14.42 1.00
C SER A 412 -0.77 13.37 2.08
N PHE A 413 -0.32 12.17 1.76
CA PHE A 413 -0.35 11.00 2.64
C PHE A 413 0.92 10.18 2.46
N GLY A 414 1.23 9.34 3.43
CA GLY A 414 2.20 8.30 3.21
C GLY A 414 1.81 6.99 3.86
N PHE A 415 2.49 5.93 3.45
CA PHE A 415 2.23 4.56 3.89
C PHE A 415 3.51 3.96 4.43
N GLU A 416 3.43 3.27 5.56
CA GLU A 416 4.45 2.34 6.02
C GLU A 416 3.90 0.92 5.81
N ILE A 417 4.15 0.32 4.65
CA ILE A 417 3.52 -0.94 4.26
C ILE A 417 4.25 -2.15 4.84
N GLY A 418 3.47 -3.15 5.27
CA GLY A 418 3.99 -4.41 5.76
C GLY A 418 4.71 -4.28 7.11
N SER A 419 5.32 -5.38 7.53
CA SER A 419 5.90 -5.55 8.87
C SER A 419 7.44 -5.65 8.89
N GLN A 420 8.07 -5.57 7.72
CA GLN A 420 9.53 -5.71 7.59
C GLN A 420 10.07 -5.06 6.31
N PHE A 421 11.34 -4.64 6.35
CA PHE A 421 12.05 -4.07 5.20
C PHE A 421 12.33 -5.09 4.06
N TYR A 422 12.32 -6.38 4.39
CA TYR A 422 12.68 -7.50 3.49
C TYR A 422 11.60 -8.59 3.54
N ALA A 423 10.37 -8.22 3.20
CA ALA A 423 9.27 -9.19 3.11
C ALA A 423 9.59 -10.28 2.08
N ASP A 424 9.16 -11.52 2.33
CA ASP A 424 9.29 -12.55 1.32
C ASP A 424 8.30 -12.31 0.16
N CYS A 425 8.57 -12.92 -0.99
CA CYS A 425 7.71 -12.73 -2.17
C CYS A 425 6.27 -13.19 -1.96
N PHE A 426 6.01 -14.17 -1.10
CA PHE A 426 4.64 -14.57 -0.83
C PHE A 426 3.89 -13.49 -0.04
N GLU A 427 4.50 -12.91 0.99
CA GLU A 427 3.92 -11.79 1.74
C GLU A 427 3.69 -10.56 0.85
N LEU A 428 4.64 -10.24 -0.03
CA LEU A 428 4.50 -9.15 -0.99
C LEU A 428 3.25 -9.34 -1.88
N GLU A 429 3.13 -10.50 -2.51
CA GLU A 429 2.09 -10.78 -3.51
C GLU A 429 0.71 -11.03 -2.88
N SER A 430 0.66 -11.69 -1.73
CA SER A 430 -0.59 -12.12 -1.11
C SER A 430 -1.18 -11.13 -0.11
N SER A 431 -0.39 -10.18 0.38
CA SER A 431 -0.82 -9.23 1.42
C SER A 431 -0.41 -7.79 1.10
N ILE A 432 0.89 -7.49 1.00
CA ILE A 432 1.36 -6.10 0.96
C ILE A 432 0.87 -5.37 -0.30
N ALA A 433 1.11 -5.94 -1.49
CA ALA A 433 0.76 -5.28 -2.74
C ALA A 433 -0.77 -5.14 -2.91
N PRO A 434 -1.61 -6.19 -2.73
CA PRO A 434 -3.06 -6.05 -2.87
C PRO A 434 -3.65 -4.97 -1.94
N LYS A 435 -3.23 -4.95 -0.66
CA LYS A 435 -3.70 -3.96 0.33
C LYS A 435 -3.34 -2.53 -0.08
N LEU A 436 -2.08 -2.30 -0.48
CA LEU A 436 -1.66 -0.99 -0.97
C LEU A 436 -2.43 -0.59 -2.24
N HIS A 437 -2.63 -1.52 -3.17
CA HIS A 437 -3.30 -1.24 -4.44
C HIS A 437 -4.74 -0.77 -4.23
N GLU A 438 -5.49 -1.40 -3.33
CA GLU A 438 -6.84 -0.95 -2.97
C GLU A 438 -6.84 0.48 -2.40
N SER A 439 -5.90 0.80 -1.52
CA SER A 439 -5.74 2.16 -0.98
C SER A 439 -5.38 3.17 -2.08
N LEU A 440 -4.46 2.83 -2.98
CA LEU A 440 -4.07 3.70 -4.10
C LEU A 440 -5.21 3.90 -5.11
N LEU A 441 -6.06 2.90 -5.33
CA LEU A 441 -7.27 3.05 -6.14
C LEU A 441 -8.27 4.00 -5.49
N TYR A 442 -8.48 3.89 -4.17
CA TYR A 442 -9.33 4.84 -3.43
C TYR A 442 -8.82 6.28 -3.57
N ALA A 443 -7.51 6.49 -3.42
CA ALA A 443 -6.90 7.80 -3.64
C ALA A 443 -7.14 8.30 -5.07
N ALA A 444 -6.88 7.47 -6.09
CA ALA A 444 -7.06 7.86 -7.49
C ALA A 444 -8.52 8.28 -7.78
N LYS A 445 -9.50 7.57 -7.22
CA LYS A 445 -10.94 7.92 -7.36
C LYS A 445 -11.29 9.29 -6.77
N SER A 446 -10.53 9.74 -5.79
CA SER A 446 -10.81 10.97 -5.04
C SER A 446 -9.97 12.17 -5.50
N ALA A 447 -9.01 11.97 -6.41
CA ALA A 447 -8.03 12.97 -6.79
C ALA A 447 -8.63 14.25 -7.41
N ILE A 448 -9.86 14.21 -7.93
CA ILE A 448 -10.54 15.39 -8.49
C ILE A 448 -10.97 16.40 -7.43
N SER A 449 -11.25 15.95 -6.20
CA SER A 449 -11.57 16.83 -5.07
C SER A 449 -11.26 16.11 -3.75
N PRO A 450 -9.97 15.93 -3.42
CA PRO A 450 -9.52 15.11 -2.30
C PRO A 450 -9.91 15.69 -0.94
N TYR A 451 -10.29 16.97 -0.85
CA TYR A 451 -10.75 17.59 0.39
C TYR A 451 -12.25 17.43 0.64
N THR A 452 -13.04 17.00 -0.36
CA THR A 452 -14.51 16.88 -0.22
C THR A 452 -15.02 15.48 -0.53
N ILE A 453 -14.49 14.79 -1.54
CA ILE A 453 -14.92 13.43 -1.91
C ILE A 453 -14.82 12.43 -0.75
N PRO A 454 -13.71 12.39 0.01
CA PRO A 454 -13.60 11.43 1.11
C PRO A 454 -14.61 11.65 2.23
N LEU A 455 -15.20 12.85 2.34
CA LEU A 455 -16.21 13.16 3.35
C LEU A 455 -17.57 12.53 3.04
N GLY A 456 -17.84 12.15 1.79
CA GLY A 456 -19.09 11.53 1.41
C GLY A 456 -19.04 9.99 1.32
N PRO A 457 -20.17 9.33 1.03
CA PRO A 457 -20.31 7.89 1.24
C PRO A 457 -19.68 7.01 0.16
N ASP A 458 -19.25 5.82 0.56
CA ASP A 458 -18.58 4.86 -0.30
C ASP A 458 -19.57 3.84 -0.90
N VAL A 459 -19.40 3.54 -2.18
CA VAL A 459 -20.09 2.41 -2.83
C VAL A 459 -19.33 1.12 -2.54
N LEU A 460 -19.91 0.24 -1.73
CA LEU A 460 -19.26 -1.00 -1.27
C LEU A 460 -19.45 -2.14 -2.28
N THR A 461 -20.71 -2.38 -2.69
CA THR A 461 -21.06 -3.46 -3.61
C THR A 461 -22.04 -3.00 -4.66
N ILE A 462 -21.91 -3.56 -5.87
CA ILE A 462 -22.81 -3.33 -6.99
C ILE A 462 -23.21 -4.70 -7.52
N SER A 463 -24.51 -4.92 -7.66
CA SER A 463 -25.10 -6.10 -8.29
C SER A 463 -25.96 -5.66 -9.46
N VAL A 464 -25.77 -6.30 -10.61
CA VAL A 464 -26.52 -6.06 -11.84
C VAL A 464 -27.14 -7.40 -12.27
N ASP A 465 -28.46 -7.49 -12.21
CA ASP A 465 -29.21 -8.67 -12.65
C ASP A 465 -29.91 -8.38 -13.98
N THR A 466 -29.50 -9.08 -15.04
CA THR A 466 -30.01 -8.94 -16.41
C THR A 466 -30.97 -10.07 -16.82
N THR A 467 -31.49 -10.84 -15.86
CA THR A 467 -32.37 -12.00 -16.15
C THR A 467 -33.73 -11.61 -16.72
N THR A 468 -34.17 -10.38 -16.49
CA THR A 468 -35.39 -9.82 -17.08
C THR A 468 -35.14 -9.33 -18.50
N ALA A 469 -35.97 -9.79 -19.44
CA ALA A 469 -35.93 -9.23 -20.79
C ALA A 469 -36.16 -7.72 -20.75
N SER A 470 -35.32 -6.95 -21.46
CA SER A 470 -35.42 -5.47 -21.59
C SER A 470 -35.26 -4.64 -20.31
N SER A 471 -34.75 -5.21 -19.20
CA SER A 471 -34.37 -4.42 -18.02
C SER A 471 -33.25 -5.05 -17.22
N ALA A 472 -32.43 -4.22 -16.57
CA ALA A 472 -31.41 -4.63 -15.62
C ALA A 472 -31.78 -4.14 -14.22
N GLN A 473 -31.88 -5.05 -13.26
CA GLN A 473 -32.10 -4.72 -11.86
C GLN A 473 -30.75 -4.40 -11.21
N LEU A 474 -30.61 -3.16 -10.76
CA LEU A 474 -29.44 -2.66 -10.06
C LEU A 474 -29.70 -2.72 -8.55
N THR A 475 -28.69 -3.13 -7.79
CA THR A 475 -28.69 -3.09 -6.31
C THR A 475 -27.31 -2.68 -5.84
N VAL A 476 -27.24 -1.65 -5.00
CA VAL A 476 -26.00 -1.00 -4.60
C VAL A 476 -26.02 -0.82 -3.09
N ALA A 477 -25.03 -1.39 -2.40
CA ALA A 477 -24.82 -1.12 -0.97
C ALA A 477 -23.84 0.06 -0.84
N VAL A 478 -24.23 1.07 -0.07
CA VAL A 478 -23.44 2.27 0.21
C VAL A 478 -23.30 2.45 1.70
N SER A 479 -22.18 3.03 2.12
CA SER A 479 -21.94 3.33 3.54
C SER A 479 -21.04 4.54 3.69
N ASP A 480 -21.35 5.40 4.65
CA ASP A 480 -20.47 6.49 5.04
C ASP A 480 -19.60 6.15 6.28
N ALA A 481 -19.84 4.99 6.90
CA ALA A 481 -19.16 4.56 8.11
C ALA A 481 -18.24 3.34 7.91
N ALA A 482 -18.49 2.50 6.91
CA ALA A 482 -17.85 1.19 6.77
C ALA A 482 -16.32 1.27 6.59
N LEU A 483 -15.82 2.32 5.93
CA LEU A 483 -14.39 2.51 5.68
C LEU A 483 -13.73 3.41 6.74
N ILE A 484 -14.46 3.88 7.75
CA ILE A 484 -13.90 4.69 8.84
C ILE A 484 -13.24 3.75 9.86
N VAL A 485 -11.95 4.00 10.14
CA VAL A 485 -11.17 3.25 11.14
C VAL A 485 -11.12 4.00 12.47
N ASP A 486 -10.63 3.33 13.51
CA ASP A 486 -10.50 3.90 14.85
C ASP A 486 -9.57 5.13 14.86
N HIS A 487 -9.99 6.18 15.57
CA HIS A 487 -9.28 7.46 15.67
C HIS A 487 -9.42 8.02 17.09
N ALA A 488 -8.30 8.43 17.67
CA ALA A 488 -8.22 8.54 19.13
C ALA A 488 -8.67 9.90 19.71
N LYS A 489 -8.55 11.00 18.96
CA LYS A 489 -8.73 12.37 19.53
C LYS A 489 -9.48 13.35 18.62
N PHE A 490 -10.23 12.86 17.64
CA PHE A 490 -11.16 13.70 16.89
C PHE A 490 -12.56 13.55 17.50
N ASP A 491 -13.07 14.63 18.11
CA ASP A 491 -14.38 14.64 18.79
C ASP A 491 -15.57 14.81 17.81
N GLY A 492 -15.33 14.88 16.50
CA GLY A 492 -16.36 15.04 15.48
C GLY A 492 -16.81 13.70 14.88
N ASN A 493 -18.00 13.67 14.28
CA ASN A 493 -18.43 12.52 13.50
C ASN A 493 -17.79 12.58 12.10
N LEU A 494 -17.22 11.46 11.65
CA LEU A 494 -16.65 11.34 10.31
C LEU A 494 -17.64 10.73 9.30
N SER A 495 -18.77 10.20 9.78
CA SER A 495 -19.84 9.61 8.96
C SER A 495 -21.17 10.34 9.15
N GLN A 496 -22.00 10.31 8.12
CA GLN A 496 -23.28 10.98 8.04
C GLN A 496 -24.32 10.01 7.45
N ALA A 497 -25.60 10.26 7.73
CA ALA A 497 -26.67 9.51 7.06
C ALA A 497 -26.61 9.76 5.55
N ILE A 498 -26.84 8.72 4.76
CA ILE A 498 -26.96 8.81 3.31
C ILE A 498 -28.20 9.64 2.97
N ALA A 499 -28.11 10.49 1.94
CA ALA A 499 -29.24 11.29 1.46
C ALA A 499 -29.76 10.84 0.09
N GLN A 500 -28.88 10.34 -0.78
CA GLN A 500 -29.25 9.85 -2.11
C GLN A 500 -28.17 8.95 -2.69
N VAL A 501 -28.59 8.07 -3.61
CA VAL A 501 -27.70 7.31 -4.51
C VAL A 501 -28.17 7.53 -5.95
N ARG A 502 -27.21 7.77 -6.85
CA ARG A 502 -27.47 7.96 -8.28
C ARG A 502 -26.70 6.97 -9.13
N VAL A 503 -27.31 6.58 -10.25
CA VAL A 503 -26.63 5.88 -11.34
C VAL A 503 -26.59 6.75 -12.59
N PHE A 504 -25.44 6.77 -13.26
CA PHE A 504 -25.21 7.48 -14.51
C PHE A 504 -24.85 6.45 -15.58
N VAL A 505 -25.38 6.61 -16.79
CA VAL A 505 -25.19 5.66 -17.90
C VAL A 505 -24.36 6.34 -18.98
N ASP A 506 -23.19 5.78 -19.27
CA ASP A 506 -22.19 6.24 -20.25
C ASP A 506 -21.64 7.67 -20.06
N GLU A 507 -22.09 8.40 -19.04
CA GLU A 507 -21.64 9.74 -18.73
C GLU A 507 -21.12 9.77 -17.29
N HIS A 508 -19.86 10.18 -17.10
CA HIS A 508 -19.28 10.26 -15.77
C HIS A 508 -19.79 11.52 -15.06
N PRO A 509 -20.12 11.47 -13.75
CA PRO A 509 -20.64 12.63 -13.01
C PRO A 509 -19.67 13.83 -12.88
N TYR A 510 -18.44 13.72 -13.39
CA TYR A 510 -17.42 14.79 -13.30
C TYR A 510 -17.18 15.49 -14.64
N ASP A 511 -17.72 15.00 -15.75
CA ASP A 511 -17.36 15.53 -17.07
C ASP A 511 -18.11 16.82 -17.42
N ASN A 512 -19.34 16.99 -16.92
CA ASN A 512 -20.15 18.16 -17.20
C ASN A 512 -20.85 18.67 -15.93
N ASP A 513 -20.83 19.99 -15.72
CA ASP A 513 -21.62 20.64 -14.69
C ASP A 513 -23.12 20.38 -14.96
N GLY A 514 -23.78 19.64 -14.07
CA GLY A 514 -25.23 19.41 -14.12
C GLY A 514 -25.69 18.15 -14.86
N VAL A 515 -24.83 17.15 -15.05
CA VAL A 515 -25.30 15.79 -15.40
C VAL A 515 -26.21 15.31 -14.27
N GLU A 516 -27.51 15.18 -14.55
CA GLU A 516 -28.45 14.62 -13.60
C GLU A 516 -28.50 13.09 -13.75
N GLY A 517 -27.80 12.38 -12.86
CA GLY A 517 -27.91 10.92 -12.75
C GLY A 517 -29.31 10.48 -12.33
N LEU A 518 -29.66 9.24 -12.66
CA LEU A 518 -30.93 8.62 -12.29
C LEU A 518 -30.94 8.36 -10.78
N LEU A 519 -31.95 8.90 -10.08
CA LEU A 519 -32.12 8.69 -8.65
C LEU A 519 -32.55 7.24 -8.40
N MET A 520 -31.84 6.56 -7.50
CA MET A 520 -32.17 5.21 -7.05
C MET A 520 -33.10 5.25 -5.83
N ASP A 521 -33.88 4.20 -5.63
CA ASP A 521 -34.79 4.06 -4.51
C ASP A 521 -34.09 3.34 -3.35
N ALA A 522 -34.17 3.90 -2.13
CA ALA A 522 -33.77 3.19 -0.92
C ALA A 522 -34.60 1.91 -0.73
N GLN A 523 -33.95 0.81 -0.40
CA GLN A 523 -34.58 -0.50 -0.33
C GLN A 523 -35.64 -0.59 0.77
N ASP A 524 -35.45 0.13 1.88
CA ASP A 524 -36.39 0.18 3.00
C ASP A 524 -37.38 1.36 2.92
N GLY A 525 -37.19 2.26 1.95
CA GLY A 525 -38.08 3.35 1.59
C GLY A 525 -37.60 4.76 1.96
N SER A 526 -36.48 4.90 2.67
CA SER A 526 -35.86 6.21 2.97
C SER A 526 -34.34 6.12 2.98
N PHE A 527 -33.66 7.21 2.63
CA PHE A 527 -32.24 7.35 2.95
C PHE A 527 -32.15 8.14 4.25
N ASP A 528 -31.87 7.45 5.36
CA ASP A 528 -31.81 8.06 6.69
C ASP A 528 -30.82 7.42 7.67
N GLU A 529 -30.08 6.39 7.24
CA GLU A 529 -29.02 5.73 8.01
C GLU A 529 -27.64 5.91 7.36
N GLU A 530 -26.56 5.60 8.09
CA GLU A 530 -25.17 5.67 7.59
C GLU A 530 -24.83 4.52 6.62
N ASP A 531 -25.60 3.42 6.67
CA ASP A 531 -25.52 2.27 5.79
C ASP A 531 -26.84 2.10 5.05
N GLU A 532 -26.82 2.07 3.72
CA GLU A 532 -28.03 1.98 2.91
C GLU A 532 -27.88 1.01 1.74
N VAL A 533 -29.01 0.48 1.27
CA VAL A 533 -29.06 -0.25 0.00
C VAL A 533 -30.01 0.46 -0.94
N ALA A 534 -29.50 0.84 -2.11
CA ALA A 534 -30.27 1.47 -3.17
C ALA A 534 -30.58 0.48 -4.30
N THR A 535 -31.76 0.60 -4.90
CA THR A 535 -32.21 -0.23 -6.01
C THR A 535 -32.73 0.62 -7.16
N TYR A 536 -32.56 0.13 -8.39
CA TYR A 536 -33.13 0.78 -9.58
C TYR A 536 -33.36 -0.25 -10.69
N SER A 537 -34.49 -0.15 -11.39
CA SER A 537 -34.78 -0.97 -12.57
C SER A 537 -34.45 -0.17 -13.83
N LEU A 538 -33.27 -0.41 -14.41
CA LEU A 538 -32.83 0.26 -15.62
C LEU A 538 -33.52 -0.35 -16.84
N ASP A 539 -34.24 0.46 -17.62
CA ASP A 539 -34.77 0.04 -18.92
C ASP A 539 -33.62 -0.07 -19.93
N THR A 540 -33.30 -1.30 -20.34
CA THR A 540 -32.21 -1.54 -21.30
C THR A 540 -32.71 -1.55 -22.74
N SER A 541 -34.01 -1.36 -22.99
CA SER A 541 -34.57 -1.34 -24.36
C SER A 541 -34.28 -0.03 -25.10
N GLU A 542 -33.98 1.03 -24.37
CA GLU A 542 -33.58 2.33 -24.92
C GLU A 542 -32.06 2.46 -25.13
N LEU A 543 -31.28 1.51 -24.58
CA LEU A 543 -29.84 1.46 -24.76
C LEU A 543 -29.46 0.86 -26.12
N MET A 544 -28.33 1.32 -26.65
CA MET A 544 -27.76 0.73 -27.85
C MET A 544 -27.26 -0.69 -27.55
N VAL A 545 -27.23 -1.55 -28.57
CA VAL A 545 -26.58 -2.87 -28.41
C VAL A 545 -25.08 -2.64 -28.27
N GLY A 546 -24.48 -3.19 -27.21
CA GLY A 546 -23.07 -3.04 -26.91
C GLY A 546 -22.78 -2.91 -25.43
N ARG A 547 -21.54 -2.53 -25.13
CA ARG A 547 -21.06 -2.30 -23.76
C ARG A 547 -21.38 -0.87 -23.34
N HIS A 548 -21.97 -0.76 -22.16
CA HIS A 548 -22.26 0.47 -21.45
C HIS A 548 -21.46 0.53 -20.15
N VAL A 549 -21.22 1.74 -19.65
CA VAL A 549 -20.63 1.96 -18.33
C VAL A 549 -21.68 2.53 -17.40
N LEU A 550 -21.86 1.90 -16.25
CA LEU A 550 -22.72 2.40 -15.18
C LEU A 550 -21.83 2.98 -14.08
N TYR A 551 -21.98 4.28 -13.81
CA TYR A 551 -21.31 4.95 -12.70
C TYR A 551 -22.28 5.14 -11.54
N PHE A 552 -21.82 4.93 -10.32
CA PHE A 552 -22.60 5.05 -9.10
C PHE A 552 -21.94 6.04 -8.16
N GLN A 553 -22.74 6.92 -7.58
CA GLN A 553 -22.28 7.88 -6.59
C GLN A 553 -23.36 8.10 -5.54
N ALA A 554 -22.93 8.08 -4.27
CA ALA A 554 -23.76 8.43 -3.12
C ALA A 554 -23.47 9.86 -2.66
N THR A 555 -24.46 10.48 -2.03
CA THR A 555 -24.32 11.77 -1.33
C THR A 555 -24.87 11.62 0.06
N ASP A 556 -24.16 12.16 1.05
CA ASP A 556 -24.62 12.19 2.43
C ASP A 556 -25.61 13.34 2.72
N SER A 557 -26.06 13.42 3.96
CA SER A 557 -26.98 14.44 4.47
C SER A 557 -26.34 15.82 4.69
N GLU A 558 -25.01 15.95 4.67
CA GLU A 558 -24.30 17.23 4.65
C GLU A 558 -24.10 17.76 3.22
N GLY A 559 -24.35 16.93 2.21
CA GLY A 559 -24.23 17.26 0.79
C GLY A 559 -22.89 16.87 0.17
N TYR A 560 -22.04 16.10 0.87
CA TYR A 560 -20.80 15.59 0.31
C TYR A 560 -21.08 14.36 -0.55
N ALA A 561 -20.65 14.44 -1.81
CA ALA A 561 -20.68 13.30 -2.72
C ALA A 561 -19.43 12.46 -2.50
N GLY A 562 -19.60 11.14 -2.38
CA GLY A 562 -18.47 10.21 -2.22
C GLY A 562 -17.78 9.85 -3.55
N PRO A 563 -16.79 8.95 -3.50
CA PRO A 563 -16.08 8.50 -4.68
C PRO A 563 -16.99 7.71 -5.62
N VAL A 564 -16.74 7.83 -6.93
CA VAL A 564 -17.49 7.09 -7.95
C VAL A 564 -17.03 5.63 -7.98
N ALA A 565 -17.99 4.73 -8.16
CA ALA A 565 -17.71 3.33 -8.51
C ALA A 565 -18.39 2.99 -9.83
N ALA A 566 -17.79 2.11 -10.62
CA ALA A 566 -18.30 1.75 -11.94
C ALA A 566 -18.37 0.25 -12.19
N VAL A 567 -19.31 -0.16 -13.04
CA VAL A 567 -19.36 -1.51 -13.63
C VAL A 567 -19.74 -1.44 -15.10
N PHE A 568 -19.33 -2.44 -15.88
CA PHE A 568 -19.81 -2.60 -17.25
C PHE A 568 -21.17 -3.30 -17.29
N LEU A 569 -22.02 -2.86 -18.23
CA LEU A 569 -23.27 -3.53 -18.60
C LEU A 569 -23.22 -3.85 -20.09
N ASP A 570 -23.21 -5.13 -20.46
CA ASP A 570 -23.30 -5.57 -21.85
C ASP A 570 -24.79 -5.78 -22.23
N VAL A 571 -25.29 -5.00 -23.19
CA VAL A 571 -26.66 -5.07 -23.72
C VAL A 571 -26.66 -5.83 -25.04
N ASP A 572 -27.32 -6.99 -25.06
CA ASP A 572 -27.44 -7.84 -26.24
C ASP A 572 -28.65 -7.52 -27.12
N ASP A 573 -28.56 -7.86 -28.41
CA ASP A 573 -29.71 -7.85 -29.31
C ASP A 573 -30.68 -8.99 -28.97
N TYR A 574 -31.67 -8.68 -28.14
CA TYR A 574 -32.77 -9.58 -27.75
C TYR A 574 -33.57 -10.13 -28.94
N ALA A 575 -33.40 -9.63 -30.17
CA ALA A 575 -34.06 -10.16 -31.35
C ALA A 575 -33.44 -11.48 -31.88
N SER A 576 -32.31 -11.96 -31.33
CA SER A 576 -31.60 -13.15 -31.87
C SER A 576 -31.26 -14.27 -30.88
N SER A 577 -31.33 -14.06 -29.56
CA SER A 577 -30.82 -15.01 -28.56
C SER A 577 -31.90 -15.88 -27.91
N ASN A 578 -32.56 -16.72 -28.71
CA ASN A 578 -33.36 -17.83 -28.20
C ASN A 578 -32.49 -19.09 -28.00
N VAL A 579 -31.39 -18.99 -27.23
CA VAL A 579 -30.66 -20.13 -26.65
C VAL A 579 -30.00 -19.68 -25.35
N GLY A 580 -30.46 -20.22 -24.22
CA GLY A 580 -29.98 -19.85 -22.90
C GLY A 580 -28.51 -20.13 -22.65
N SER A 581 -27.85 -19.15 -22.03
CA SER A 581 -26.72 -19.32 -21.13
C SER A 581 -26.71 -18.12 -20.17
N PRO A 582 -26.48 -18.30 -18.86
CA PRO A 582 -26.40 -17.18 -17.93
C PRO A 582 -25.11 -16.39 -18.20
N LEU A 583 -25.23 -15.08 -18.39
CA LEU A 583 -24.10 -14.16 -18.48
C LEU A 583 -23.61 -13.83 -17.07
N GLY A 584 -22.32 -14.03 -16.82
CA GLY A 584 -21.68 -13.75 -15.55
C GLY A 584 -21.25 -12.29 -15.48
N VAL A 585 -21.68 -11.60 -14.42
CA VAL A 585 -21.07 -10.35 -13.96
C VAL A 585 -19.83 -10.75 -13.16
N SER A 586 -18.63 -10.47 -13.68
CA SER A 586 -17.41 -10.55 -12.86
C SER A 586 -17.08 -9.15 -12.35
N LYS A 587 -17.41 -8.88 -11.08
CA LYS A 587 -16.59 -7.97 -10.29
C LYS A 587 -15.36 -8.80 -9.91
N ILE A 588 -14.15 -8.40 -10.33
CA ILE A 588 -12.98 -8.90 -9.63
C ILE A 588 -13.05 -8.19 -8.28
N GLY A 589 -13.57 -8.88 -7.27
CA GLY A 589 -13.30 -8.48 -5.90
C GLY A 589 -11.79 -8.55 -5.73
N LEU A 590 -11.15 -7.41 -5.47
CA LEU A 590 -9.86 -7.44 -4.81
C LEU A 590 -10.17 -7.96 -3.40
N GLY A 591 -9.81 -9.21 -3.16
CA GLY A 591 -10.27 -10.01 -2.04
C GLY A 591 -10.66 -11.42 -2.48
N ASP A 592 -9.71 -12.34 -2.34
CA ASP A 592 -9.85 -13.80 -2.49
C ASP A 592 -10.11 -14.35 -3.91
N ASP A 593 -9.12 -14.29 -4.80
CA ASP A 593 -8.76 -15.40 -5.71
C ASP A 593 -7.62 -15.01 -6.67
N PHE A 594 -6.37 -15.04 -6.17
CA PHE A 594 -5.20 -15.29 -7.01
C PHE A 594 -4.34 -16.37 -6.35
N ALA A 595 -4.92 -17.56 -6.24
CA ALA A 595 -4.16 -18.77 -5.95
C ALA A 595 -4.48 -19.85 -6.98
N ALA A 596 -3.52 -20.02 -7.89
CA ALA A 596 -3.28 -21.22 -8.69
C ALA A 596 -4.32 -21.61 -9.74
N ASP A 597 -3.94 -21.43 -11.02
CA ASP A 597 -4.28 -22.38 -12.09
C ASP A 597 -3.14 -22.37 -13.13
N GLY A 598 -2.69 -23.48 -13.69
CA GLY A 598 -3.15 -24.85 -13.54
C GLY A 598 -2.28 -25.80 -14.37
N LEU A 599 -1.92 -26.94 -13.78
CA LEU A 599 -1.57 -28.15 -14.51
C LEU A 599 -2.88 -28.79 -15.00
N ALA A 600 -3.12 -28.73 -16.30
CA ALA A 600 -4.32 -29.27 -16.94
C ALA A 600 -4.43 -30.80 -16.75
N PHE A 601 -5.52 -31.25 -16.13
CA PHE A 601 -6.02 -32.62 -16.26
C PHE A 601 -7.39 -32.61 -16.94
N VAL A 602 -7.41 -33.11 -18.17
CA VAL A 602 -8.62 -33.33 -18.97
C VAL A 602 -9.41 -34.50 -18.36
N GLN A 603 -10.65 -34.24 -17.93
CA GLN A 603 -11.63 -35.29 -17.64
C GLN A 603 -12.73 -35.26 -18.71
N ALA A 604 -12.71 -36.27 -19.58
CA ALA A 604 -13.74 -36.50 -20.58
C ALA A 604 -15.00 -37.11 -19.95
N SER A 605 -16.16 -36.51 -20.20
CA SER A 605 -17.46 -37.11 -19.97
C SER A 605 -17.89 -37.91 -21.21
N SER A 606 -18.30 -39.17 -21.02
CA SER A 606 -19.14 -39.85 -22.01
C SER A 606 -20.04 -40.88 -21.33
N SER A 607 -21.30 -40.87 -21.74
CA SER A 607 -22.29 -41.92 -21.51
C SER A 607 -22.71 -42.51 -22.88
N PRO A 608 -23.35 -43.69 -22.93
CA PRO A 608 -22.95 -44.76 -23.85
C PRO A 608 -23.86 -44.91 -25.09
N SER A 609 -23.32 -45.44 -26.20
CA SER A 609 -23.83 -46.64 -26.89
C SER A 609 -23.17 -46.93 -28.25
N MET A 610 -22.83 -48.22 -28.45
CA MET A 610 -22.80 -49.01 -29.70
C MET A 610 -22.18 -48.39 -30.98
N ASN A 611 -21.07 -48.95 -31.49
CA ASN A 611 -21.01 -50.16 -32.34
C ASN A 611 -19.59 -50.38 -32.91
N CYS A 612 -19.34 -51.65 -33.26
CA CYS A 612 -18.16 -52.30 -33.84
C CYS A 612 -17.29 -51.51 -34.84
N GLY A 613 -15.97 -51.71 -34.80
CA GLY A 613 -15.07 -51.37 -35.91
C GLY A 613 -13.58 -51.55 -35.64
N LEU A 614 -13.05 -52.68 -36.11
CA LEU A 614 -11.65 -53.11 -36.15
C LEU A 614 -10.78 -52.20 -37.06
N LEU A 615 -9.56 -51.79 -36.66
CA LEU A 615 -8.24 -51.97 -37.35
C LEU A 615 -7.19 -50.88 -37.01
N MET A 616 -6.01 -51.37 -36.60
CA MET A 616 -4.62 -51.04 -37.02
C MET A 616 -4.18 -49.58 -37.28
N VAL A 617 -3.21 -49.08 -36.48
CA VAL A 617 -1.75 -48.96 -36.78
C VAL A 617 -1.40 -47.79 -37.72
N CYS A 618 -0.70 -46.76 -37.23
CA CYS A 618 0.76 -46.61 -37.34
C CYS A 618 1.18 -45.17 -36.98
N ALA A 619 2.18 -45.06 -36.11
CA ALA A 619 2.96 -43.86 -35.92
C ALA A 619 4.05 -43.79 -37.01
N THR A 620 4.29 -42.60 -37.55
CA THR A 620 5.61 -42.23 -38.09
C THR A 620 5.84 -40.74 -37.93
N ALA A 621 6.94 -40.42 -37.26
CA ALA A 621 7.55 -39.11 -37.14
C ALA A 621 8.00 -38.55 -38.50
N ILE A 622 8.22 -37.23 -38.57
CA ILE A 622 9.36 -36.60 -39.27
C ILE A 622 9.57 -35.19 -38.70
N ALA A 623 10.81 -34.94 -38.29
CA ALA A 623 11.37 -33.63 -37.98
C ALA A 623 11.78 -32.89 -39.26
N GLY A 624 11.79 -31.56 -39.24
CA GLY A 624 12.40 -30.77 -40.31
C GLY A 624 12.27 -29.28 -40.10
N ALA A 625 13.26 -28.68 -39.44
CA ALA A 625 13.55 -27.25 -39.53
C ALA A 625 14.14 -26.92 -40.92
N ILE A 626 13.90 -25.70 -41.43
CA ILE A 626 14.88 -24.79 -42.06
C ILE A 626 14.19 -23.49 -42.51
N ALA A 627 14.64 -22.41 -41.86
CA ALA A 627 15.00 -21.07 -42.32
C ALA A 627 14.44 -20.40 -43.61
N SER A 628 14.14 -19.11 -43.40
CA SER A 628 14.53 -17.92 -44.17
C SER A 628 13.66 -17.38 -45.32
N LEU A 629 13.18 -16.16 -45.07
CA LEU A 629 13.23 -14.93 -45.88
C LEU A 629 12.89 -15.00 -47.38
N MET A 630 11.83 -14.27 -47.76
CA MET A 630 11.86 -13.08 -48.64
C MET A 630 10.41 -12.66 -48.94
N VAL A 631 9.97 -11.48 -48.49
CA VAL A 631 9.84 -10.21 -49.24
C VAL A 631 9.60 -9.11 -48.21
#